data_AF-A0A4R0KB32-F1
#
_entry.id   AF-A0A4R0KB32-F1
#
_cell.length_a   1.000
_cell.length_b   1.000
_cell.length_c   1.000
_cell.angle_alpha   90.00
_cell.angle_beta   90.00
_cell.angle_gamma   90.00
#
_symmetry.space_group_name_H-M   'P 1'
#
loop_
_entity.id
_entity.type
_entity.pdbx_description
1 polymer ?
#
loop_
_entity_poly.entity_id
_entity_poly.type
_entity_poly.pdbx_seq_one_letter_code
_entity_poly.pdbx_strand_id
1 'polypeptide(L)'
;MSTTDDIFLASSGSLESTVAWLSTVLRLRSLEDPALKADEYLFSAGARTAEGAVVFVVEPNAYGSVDPEPEDVSAIDRYTAAVEVRLVGAKDEEAQVAEARAVFDEVAAGQPDVAIVLSHNMSHLAAAYLPGAGVQTFPPGTTLDAPDIETWRDWVVS
;
A
#
# COMPACT_ATOMS: atom_id res chain seq x y z
N MET A 1 -17.64 4.14 7.86
CA MET A 1 -16.31 4.67 7.53
C MET A 1 -15.96 4.23 6.11
N SER A 2 -14.96 4.83 5.47
CA SER A 2 -14.40 4.31 4.21
C SER A 2 -13.38 3.25 4.60
N THR A 3 -13.57 2.01 4.15
CA THR A 3 -12.62 0.91 4.34
C THR A 3 -11.65 0.96 3.19
N THR A 4 -10.55 1.67 3.39
CA THR A 4 -9.49 1.82 2.39
C THR A 4 -8.31 0.99 2.86
N ASP A 5 -7.72 0.27 1.92
CA ASP A 5 -6.49 -0.47 2.15
C ASP A 5 -5.37 0.25 1.44
N ASP A 6 -4.23 0.33 2.11
CA ASP A 6 -3.11 1.15 1.64
C ASP A 6 -1.89 0.26 1.47
N ILE A 7 -1.24 0.38 0.31
CA ILE A 7 0.04 -0.25 0.03
C ILE A 7 1.12 0.82 0.09
N PHE A 8 2.06 0.65 1.00
CA PHE A 8 3.22 1.51 1.16
C PHE A 8 4.40 0.96 0.39
N LEU A 9 5.15 1.84 -0.29
CA LEU A 9 6.29 1.46 -1.13
C LEU A 9 7.57 2.17 -0.67
N ALA A 10 8.64 1.41 -0.40
CA ALA A 10 9.97 1.95 -0.13
C ALA A 10 10.77 1.98 -1.43
N SER A 11 10.57 3.03 -2.22
CA SER A 11 11.21 3.23 -3.52
C SER A 11 12.36 4.22 -3.39
N SER A 12 13.53 3.90 -3.97
CA SER A 12 14.65 4.84 -4.03
C SER A 12 14.53 5.87 -5.17
N GLY A 13 13.51 5.74 -6.02
CA GLY A 13 13.25 6.63 -7.16
C GLY A 13 12.30 7.77 -6.82
N SER A 14 12.01 8.62 -7.81
CA SER A 14 10.97 9.65 -7.68
C SER A 14 9.57 9.03 -7.63
N LEU A 15 8.58 9.81 -7.18
CA LEU A 15 7.18 9.37 -7.21
C LEU A 15 6.71 9.07 -8.63
N GLU A 16 7.11 9.88 -9.62
CA GLU A 16 6.80 9.65 -11.04
C GLU A 16 7.36 8.32 -11.54
N SER A 17 8.59 7.99 -11.13
CA SER A 17 9.21 6.71 -11.47
C SER A 17 8.42 5.55 -10.86
N THR A 18 7.95 5.74 -9.62
CA THR A 18 7.11 4.78 -8.89
C THR A 18 5.77 4.56 -9.59
N VAL A 19 5.10 5.65 -9.96
CA VAL A 19 3.85 5.65 -10.71
C VAL A 19 4.00 4.98 -12.08
N ALA A 20 5.09 5.25 -12.80
CA ALA A 20 5.32 4.68 -14.13
C ALA A 20 5.43 3.16 -14.10
N TRP A 21 6.17 2.59 -13.15
CA TRP A 21 6.27 1.14 -13.04
C TRP A 21 5.00 0.53 -12.45
N LEU A 22 4.34 1.15 -11.46
CA LEU A 22 3.06 0.67 -10.92
C LEU A 22 2.02 0.57 -12.03
N SER A 23 1.97 1.59 -12.89
CA SER A 23 1.07 1.63 -14.04
C SER A 23 1.31 0.47 -15.00
N THR A 24 2.58 0.07 -15.16
CA THR A 24 2.96 -1.07 -16.00
C THR A 24 2.59 -2.39 -15.35
N VAL A 25 2.94 -2.58 -14.07
CA VAL A 25 2.69 -3.81 -13.31
C VAL A 25 1.19 -4.08 -13.22
N LEU A 26 0.41 -3.10 -12.77
CA LEU A 26 -1.02 -3.25 -12.51
C LEU A 26 -1.90 -2.93 -13.73
N ARG A 27 -1.29 -2.58 -14.87
CA ARG A 27 -1.96 -2.18 -16.13
C ARG A 27 -2.96 -1.05 -15.91
N LEU A 28 -2.52 -0.02 -15.20
CA LEU A 28 -3.37 1.09 -14.77
C LEU A 28 -3.73 2.00 -15.94
N ARG A 29 -4.96 2.51 -15.91
CA ARG A 29 -5.43 3.60 -16.76
C ARG A 29 -5.53 4.87 -15.94
N SER A 30 -4.80 5.91 -16.33
CA SER A 30 -4.89 7.23 -15.71
C SER A 30 -6.32 7.78 -15.82
N LEU A 31 -6.78 8.41 -14.74
CA LEU A 31 -8.01 9.18 -14.70
C LEU A 31 -7.64 10.65 -14.53
N GLU A 32 -8.40 11.53 -15.18
CA GLU A 32 -8.30 12.97 -14.93
C GLU A 32 -9.31 13.35 -13.86
N ASP A 33 -8.82 14.03 -12.81
CA ASP A 33 -9.68 14.65 -11.82
C ASP A 33 -9.11 16.05 -11.48
N PRO A 34 -9.86 17.13 -11.75
CA PRO A 34 -9.40 18.49 -11.48
C PRO A 34 -9.22 18.81 -9.99
N ALA A 35 -9.68 17.93 -9.08
CA ALA A 35 -9.50 18.07 -7.64
C ALA A 35 -8.22 17.40 -7.10
N LEU A 36 -7.47 16.67 -7.94
CA LEU A 36 -6.20 16.05 -7.53
C LEU A 36 -5.17 17.12 -7.13
N LYS A 37 -4.41 16.82 -6.07
CA LYS A 37 -3.23 17.61 -5.72
C LYS A 37 -2.11 17.40 -6.74
N ALA A 38 -1.12 18.28 -6.72
CA ALA A 38 -0.03 18.29 -7.70
C ALA A 38 0.84 17.02 -7.70
N ASP A 39 0.85 16.29 -6.58
CA ASP A 39 1.61 15.07 -6.29
C ASP A 39 0.72 13.83 -6.11
N GLU A 40 -0.56 13.92 -6.46
CA GLU A 40 -1.50 12.79 -6.45
C GLU A 40 -1.75 12.28 -7.88
N TYR A 41 -1.83 10.96 -8.03
CA TYR A 41 -2.12 10.32 -9.29
C TYR A 41 -3.31 9.37 -9.13
N LEU A 42 -4.36 9.59 -9.92
CA LEU A 42 -5.57 8.77 -9.91
C LEU A 42 -5.57 7.77 -11.07
N PHE A 43 -5.85 6.51 -10.76
CA PHE A 43 -5.91 5.45 -11.73
C PHE A 43 -7.15 4.57 -11.57
N SER A 44 -7.44 3.81 -12.64
CA SER A 44 -8.37 2.70 -12.61
C SER A 44 -7.78 1.44 -13.24
N ALA A 45 -8.19 0.28 -12.75
CA ALA A 45 -8.02 -1.00 -13.42
C ALA A 45 -9.23 -1.91 -13.16
N GLY A 46 -9.30 -3.04 -13.85
CA GLY A 46 -10.28 -4.09 -13.51
C GLY A 46 -9.95 -4.73 -12.16
N ALA A 47 -10.96 -5.10 -11.38
CA ALA A 47 -10.74 -5.87 -10.16
C ALA A 47 -10.13 -7.25 -10.46
N ARG A 48 -9.32 -7.77 -9.54
CA ARG A 48 -8.64 -9.06 -9.60
C ARG A 48 -9.47 -10.18 -9.00
N THR A 49 -10.18 -9.90 -7.91
CA THR A 49 -10.90 -10.92 -7.12
C THR A 49 -12.42 -10.83 -7.27
N ALA A 50 -12.93 -9.73 -7.83
CA ALA A 50 -14.35 -9.46 -8.01
C ALA A 50 -14.68 -8.93 -9.41
N GLU A 51 -15.96 -8.83 -9.73
CA GLU A 51 -16.41 -8.07 -10.91
C GLU A 51 -16.36 -6.56 -10.61
N GLY A 52 -15.89 -5.78 -11.59
CA GLY A 52 -15.90 -4.32 -11.50
C GLY A 52 -14.53 -3.70 -11.70
N ALA A 53 -14.33 -2.54 -11.06
CA ALA A 53 -13.12 -1.75 -11.18
C ALA A 53 -12.54 -1.45 -9.81
N VAL A 54 -11.24 -1.18 -9.79
CA VAL A 54 -10.50 -0.66 -8.65
C VAL A 54 -9.98 0.70 -9.02
N VAL A 55 -10.14 1.65 -8.09
CA VAL A 55 -9.53 2.97 -8.16
C VAL A 55 -8.30 2.96 -7.27
N PHE A 56 -7.22 3.56 -7.79
CA PHE A 56 -5.98 3.74 -7.06
C PHE A 56 -5.66 5.23 -6.94
N VAL A 57 -5.26 5.66 -5.75
CA VAL A 57 -4.61 6.96 -5.56
C VAL A 57 -3.17 6.69 -5.16
N VAL A 58 -2.22 7.24 -5.91
CA VAL A 58 -0.79 7.15 -5.60
C VAL A 58 -0.29 8.53 -5.20
N GLU A 59 0.34 8.64 -4.04
CA GLU A 59 0.80 9.91 -3.47
C GLU A 59 2.06 9.71 -2.61
N PRO A 60 2.79 10.78 -2.23
CA PRO A 60 3.85 10.68 -1.24
C PRO A 60 3.30 10.14 0.08
N ASN A 61 4.07 9.31 0.77
CA ASN A 61 3.69 8.86 2.11
C ASN A 61 3.77 10.04 3.10
N ALA A 62 2.61 10.59 3.45
CA ALA A 62 2.49 11.65 4.44
C ALA A 62 2.21 11.14 5.87
N TYR A 63 2.11 9.83 6.05
CA TYR A 63 1.73 9.19 7.31
C TYR A 63 2.94 8.76 8.15
N GLY A 64 4.08 8.49 7.51
CA GLY A 64 5.32 8.12 8.17
C GLY A 64 6.04 9.31 8.82
N SER A 65 6.76 9.04 9.91
CA SER A 65 7.68 9.99 10.55
C SER A 65 9.13 9.69 10.20
N VAL A 66 9.93 10.73 9.95
CA VAL A 66 11.37 10.57 9.61
C VAL A 66 12.22 10.27 10.85
N ASP A 67 11.82 10.80 12.00
CA ASP A 67 12.50 10.69 13.29
C ASP A 67 11.46 10.54 14.42
N PRO A 68 10.73 9.40 14.46
CA PRO A 68 9.71 9.15 15.47
C PRO A 68 10.34 9.01 16.87
N GLU A 69 9.60 9.44 17.89
CA GLU A 69 9.89 9.00 19.26
C GLU A 69 9.64 7.48 19.39
N PRO A 70 10.28 6.76 20.33
CA PRO A 70 10.17 5.31 20.43
C PRO A 70 8.73 4.77 20.52
N GLU A 71 7.81 5.53 21.11
CA GLU A 71 6.38 5.22 21.20
C GLU A 71 5.59 5.47 19.91
N ASP A 72 6.11 6.28 19.01
CA ASP A 72 5.46 6.73 17.77
C ASP A 72 6.02 6.02 16.52
N VAL A 73 6.92 5.05 16.71
CA VAL A 73 7.50 4.29 15.59
C VAL A 73 6.40 3.51 14.87
N SER A 74 6.40 3.61 13.54
CA SER A 74 5.45 2.94 12.66
C SER A 74 6.14 2.11 11.59
N ALA A 75 5.50 1.00 11.20
CA ALA A 75 5.93 0.10 10.14
C ALA A 75 6.09 0.80 8.77
N ILE A 76 5.49 1.98 8.60
CA ILE A 76 5.47 2.74 7.33
C ILE A 76 6.39 3.97 7.34
N ASP A 77 7.14 4.23 8.42
CA ASP A 77 7.94 5.45 8.58
C ASP A 77 8.99 5.68 7.48
N ARG A 78 9.60 4.59 7.00
CA ARG A 78 10.64 4.62 5.97
C ARG A 78 10.13 4.44 4.55
N TYR A 79 8.81 4.37 4.36
CA TYR A 79 8.19 4.20 3.05
C TYR A 79 7.93 5.56 2.41
N THR A 80 8.17 5.67 1.11
CA THR A 80 8.19 6.95 0.40
C THR A 80 6.88 7.29 -0.30
N ALA A 81 6.07 6.27 -0.63
CA ALA A 81 4.80 6.43 -1.32
C ALA A 81 3.70 5.61 -0.66
N ALA A 82 2.47 6.10 -0.76
CA ALA A 82 1.26 5.40 -0.39
C ALA A 82 0.40 5.15 -1.64
N VAL A 83 -0.19 3.97 -1.73
CA VAL A 83 -1.12 3.57 -2.78
C VAL A 83 -2.41 3.16 -2.12
N GLU A 84 -3.40 4.03 -2.18
CA GLU A 84 -4.74 3.72 -1.71
C GLU A 84 -5.44 2.81 -2.73
N VAL A 85 -6.04 1.72 -2.27
CA VAL A 85 -6.74 0.73 -3.08
C VAL A 85 -8.23 0.73 -2.73
N ARG A 86 -9.09 1.04 -3.70
CA ARG A 86 -10.55 1.10 -3.50
C ARG A 86 -11.31 0.28 -4.54
N LEU A 87 -12.01 -0.75 -4.10
CA LEU A 87 -12.98 -1.46 -4.93
C LEU A 87 -14.20 -0.58 -5.20
N VAL A 88 -14.59 -0.43 -6.46
CA VAL A 88 -15.75 0.36 -6.88
C VAL A 88 -17.01 -0.50 -6.80
N GLY A 89 -17.99 -0.07 -6.01
CA GLY A 89 -19.29 -0.73 -5.94
C GLY A 89 -19.94 -0.67 -4.56
N ALA A 90 -20.73 -1.70 -4.24
CA ALA A 90 -21.29 -1.87 -2.91
C ALA A 90 -20.16 -2.09 -1.89
N LYS A 91 -20.34 -1.60 -0.66
CA LYS A 91 -19.37 -1.79 0.41
C LYS A 91 -19.37 -3.27 0.83
N ASP A 92 -18.27 -3.94 0.53
CA ASP A 92 -17.98 -5.31 0.92
C ASP A 92 -16.53 -5.34 1.42
N GLU A 93 -16.37 -5.45 2.74
CA GLU A 93 -15.05 -5.39 3.39
C GLU A 93 -14.21 -6.61 3.08
N GLU A 94 -14.82 -7.79 2.93
CA GLU A 94 -14.11 -9.02 2.60
C GLU A 94 -13.58 -8.96 1.16
N ALA A 95 -14.41 -8.49 0.23
CA ALA A 95 -13.99 -8.29 -1.17
C ALA A 95 -12.89 -7.24 -1.28
N GLN A 96 -12.98 -6.14 -0.54
CA GLN A 96 -11.97 -5.08 -0.48
C GLN A 96 -10.63 -5.61 0.02
N VAL A 97 -10.61 -6.34 1.15
CA VAL A 97 -9.39 -6.96 1.70
C VAL A 97 -8.78 -7.97 0.72
N ALA A 98 -9.61 -8.81 0.09
CA ALA A 98 -9.14 -9.78 -0.90
C ALA A 98 -8.54 -9.09 -2.14
N GLU A 99 -9.16 -8.03 -2.62
CA GLU A 99 -8.67 -7.24 -3.75
C GLU A 99 -7.35 -6.55 -3.42
N ALA A 100 -7.25 -5.86 -2.27
CA ALA A 100 -6.03 -5.20 -1.84
C ALA A 100 -4.88 -6.20 -1.66
N ARG A 101 -5.18 -7.40 -1.14
CA ARG A 101 -4.19 -8.48 -1.05
C ARG A 101 -3.71 -8.93 -2.43
N ALA A 102 -4.62 -9.11 -3.39
CA ALA A 102 -4.24 -9.50 -4.75
C ALA A 102 -3.37 -8.43 -5.44
N VAL A 103 -3.67 -7.15 -5.24
CA VAL A 103 -2.83 -6.04 -5.72
C VAL A 103 -1.45 -6.08 -5.07
N PHE A 104 -1.38 -6.25 -3.74
CA PHE A 104 -0.10 -6.38 -3.03
C PHE A 104 0.77 -7.52 -3.61
N ASP A 105 0.19 -8.70 -3.81
CA ASP A 105 0.92 -9.85 -4.33
C ASP A 105 1.40 -9.60 -5.79
N GLU A 106 0.61 -8.91 -6.62
CA GLU A 106 0.99 -8.50 -7.98
C GLU A 106 2.13 -7.46 -7.98
N VAL A 107 2.10 -6.49 -7.07
CA VAL A 107 3.16 -5.50 -6.89
C VAL A 107 4.47 -6.16 -6.42
N ALA A 108 4.42 -7.01 -5.39
CA ALA A 108 5.58 -7.72 -4.88
C ALA A 108 6.24 -8.60 -5.95
N ALA A 109 5.43 -9.25 -6.80
CA ALA A 109 5.93 -10.06 -7.91
C ALA A 109 6.50 -9.21 -9.06
N GLY A 110 5.93 -8.02 -9.30
CA GLY A 110 6.31 -7.12 -10.39
C GLY A 110 7.53 -6.24 -10.11
N GLN A 111 7.85 -5.99 -8.83
CA GLN A 111 9.01 -5.22 -8.38
C GLN A 111 9.73 -5.90 -7.21
N PRO A 112 10.54 -6.94 -7.46
CA PRO A 112 11.16 -7.72 -6.39
C PRO A 112 12.22 -6.95 -5.58
N ASP A 113 12.64 -5.77 -6.06
CA ASP A 113 13.64 -4.93 -5.40
C ASP A 113 13.02 -3.83 -4.51
N VAL A 114 11.69 -3.71 -4.49
CA VAL A 114 10.97 -2.69 -3.71
C VAL A 114 10.30 -3.35 -2.51
N ALA A 115 10.64 -2.89 -1.30
CA ALA A 115 9.91 -3.32 -0.11
C ALA A 115 8.52 -2.69 -0.07
N ILE A 116 7.52 -3.48 0.29
CA ILE A 116 6.12 -3.04 0.31
C ILE A 116 5.41 -3.50 1.58
N VAL A 117 4.44 -2.72 2.06
CA VAL A 117 3.62 -3.03 3.23
C VAL A 117 2.16 -2.83 2.86
N LEU A 118 1.29 -3.77 3.22
CA LEU A 118 -0.16 -3.65 3.09
C LEU A 118 -0.77 -3.37 4.47
N SER A 119 -1.48 -2.26 4.59
CA SER A 119 -2.29 -1.94 5.75
C SER A 119 -3.78 -2.02 5.43
N HIS A 120 -4.57 -2.34 6.45
CA HIS A 120 -6.03 -2.28 6.43
C HIS A 120 -6.50 -1.09 7.25
N ASN A 121 -7.26 -0.20 6.62
CA ASN A 121 -7.88 0.97 7.24
C ASN A 121 -6.87 1.84 8.02
N MET A 122 -5.62 1.95 7.51
CA MET A 122 -4.54 2.71 8.16
C MET A 122 -4.33 2.39 9.65
N SER A 123 -4.72 1.20 10.09
CA SER A 123 -4.69 0.82 11.51
C SER A 123 -4.02 -0.52 11.75
N HIS A 124 -4.20 -1.47 10.83
CA HIS A 124 -3.67 -2.82 10.99
C HIS A 124 -2.74 -3.19 9.84
N LEU A 125 -1.60 -3.76 10.19
CA LEU A 125 -0.65 -4.33 9.25
C LEU A 125 -1.13 -5.72 8.83
N ALA A 126 -1.35 -5.93 7.53
CA ALA A 126 -1.85 -7.18 6.99
C ALA A 126 -0.74 -8.04 6.36
N ALA A 127 0.17 -7.41 5.62
CA ALA A 127 1.29 -8.09 4.98
C ALA A 127 2.48 -7.16 4.75
N ALA A 128 3.67 -7.75 4.63
CA ALA A 128 4.87 -7.06 4.20
C ALA A 128 5.65 -7.93 3.22
N TYR A 129 6.30 -7.29 2.25
CA TYR A 129 7.28 -7.91 1.38
C TYR A 129 8.59 -7.17 1.55
N LEU A 130 9.64 -7.93 1.86
CA LEU A 130 10.99 -7.42 1.99
C LEU A 130 11.89 -8.13 0.97
N PRO A 131 12.61 -7.39 0.10
CA PRO A 131 13.52 -7.97 -0.87
C PRO A 131 14.51 -8.94 -0.21
N GLY A 132 14.60 -10.15 -0.76
CA GLY A 132 15.44 -11.23 -0.23
C GLY A 132 14.83 -12.06 0.90
N ALA A 133 13.86 -11.54 1.66
CA ALA A 133 13.16 -12.30 2.71
C ALA A 133 11.82 -12.89 2.21
N GLY A 134 11.16 -12.24 1.25
CA GLY A 134 9.88 -12.67 0.70
C GLY A 134 8.69 -12.01 1.38
N VAL A 135 7.54 -12.67 1.36
CA VAL A 135 6.28 -12.16 1.90
C VAL A 135 6.02 -12.70 3.31
N GLN A 136 5.68 -11.81 4.23
CA GLN A 136 5.15 -12.11 5.56
C GLN A 136 3.69 -11.67 5.64
N THR A 137 2.83 -12.54 6.17
CA THR A 137 1.44 -12.22 6.51
C THR A 137 1.31 -12.12 8.02
N PHE A 138 0.64 -11.10 8.52
CA PHE A 138 0.49 -10.85 9.94
C PHE A 138 -0.86 -11.37 10.48
N PRO A 139 -0.93 -11.73 11.77
CA PRO A 139 -2.21 -12.02 12.42
C PRO A 139 -3.20 -10.84 12.31
N PRO A 140 -4.51 -11.11 12.21
CA PRO A 140 -5.52 -10.04 12.25
C PRO A 140 -5.38 -9.20 13.53
N GLY A 141 -5.41 -7.89 13.37
CA GLY A 141 -5.30 -6.94 14.49
C GLY A 141 -3.87 -6.53 14.85
N THR A 142 -2.84 -7.04 14.17
CA THR A 142 -1.48 -6.50 14.31
C THR A 142 -1.47 -5.03 13.91
N THR A 143 -1.11 -4.13 14.83
CA THR A 143 -1.01 -2.70 14.53
C THR A 143 0.25 -2.40 13.71
N LEU A 144 0.19 -1.32 12.92
CA LEU A 144 1.38 -0.71 12.31
C LEU A 144 2.27 0.02 13.31
N ASP A 145 1.79 0.26 14.53
CA ASP A 145 2.48 1.09 15.53
C ASP A 145 3.39 0.29 16.47
N ALA A 146 4.14 1.04 17.29
CA ALA A 146 5.10 0.54 18.27
C ALA A 146 4.64 -0.62 19.19
N PRO A 147 3.36 -0.75 19.61
CA PRO A 147 2.94 -1.86 20.46
C PRO A 147 3.21 -3.26 19.87
N ASP A 148 3.17 -3.39 18.53
CA ASP A 148 3.44 -4.66 17.84
C ASP A 148 4.79 -4.67 17.11
N ILE A 149 5.71 -3.74 17.43
CA ILE A 149 7.00 -3.58 16.75
C ILE A 149 7.81 -4.87 16.66
N GLU A 150 7.84 -5.67 17.72
CA GLU A 150 8.58 -6.94 17.74
C GLU A 150 7.97 -7.99 16.79
N THR A 151 6.73 -7.80 16.33
CA THR A 151 6.07 -8.66 15.34
C THR A 151 6.54 -8.34 13.92
N TRP A 152 6.73 -7.05 13.59
CA TRP A 152 6.91 -6.60 12.21
C TRP A 152 8.28 -5.98 11.89
N ARG A 153 9.08 -5.59 12.88
CA ARG A 153 10.35 -4.86 12.69
C ARG A 153 11.34 -5.52 11.73
N ASP A 154 11.39 -6.85 11.71
CA ASP A 154 12.33 -7.61 10.87
C ASP A 154 11.81 -7.81 9.43
N TRP A 155 10.59 -7.36 9.15
CA TRP A 155 9.89 -7.53 7.86
C TRP A 155 9.63 -6.22 7.12
N VAL A 156 10.06 -5.09 7.68
CA VAL A 156 9.89 -3.75 7.10
C VAL A 156 11.23 -3.03 6.99
N VAL A 157 11.25 -1.93 6.25
CA VAL A 157 12.47 -1.10 6.11
C VAL A 157 12.72 -0.32 7.41
N SER A 158 13.97 -0.36 7.90
CA SER A 158 14.44 0.32 9.12
C SER A 158 15.18 1.63 8.81
#